data_AF-A0A398B4X9-F1
#
_entry.id   AF-A0A398B4X9-F1
#
_cell.length_a   1.000
_cell.length_b   1.000
_cell.length_c   1.000
_cell.angle_alpha   90.00
_cell.angle_beta   90.00
_cell.angle_gamma   90.00
#
_symmetry.space_group_name_H-M   'P 1'
#
loop_
_entity.id
_entity.type
_entity.pdbx_description
1 polymer ?
#
loop_
_entity_poly.entity_id
_entity_poly.type
_entity_poly.pdbx_seq_one_letter_code
_entity_poly.pdbx_strand_id
1 'polypeptide(L)'
;MKLRGLAVTLLTAVTLAACGGGSTNEDNASKDHDTKNVKELVQDYSSGNKKAESASITSEQLLVKDSDGNKHEYDLPKDEFFVSIAPYVNETHP
;
A
#
# COMPACT_ATOMS: atom_id res chain seq x y z
N MET A 1 57.59 -29.85 -36.06
CA MET A 1 57.50 -29.02 -34.85
C MET A 1 57.03 -27.62 -35.20
N LYS A 2 55.72 -27.34 -35.12
CA LYS A 2 55.14 -25.99 -34.96
C LYS A 2 53.78 -26.14 -34.26
N LEU A 3 53.77 -25.68 -33.01
CA LEU A 3 52.75 -25.74 -31.98
C LEU A 3 51.66 -24.69 -32.25
N ARG A 4 50.40 -25.07 -32.55
CA ARG A 4 49.19 -24.23 -32.34
C ARG A 4 47.94 -25.10 -32.16
N GLY A 5 47.30 -25.00 -31.00
CA GLY A 5 46.02 -25.66 -30.72
C GLY A 5 45.70 -25.84 -29.23
N LEU A 6 46.03 -24.86 -28.38
CA LEU A 6 45.55 -24.82 -27.00
C LEU A 6 44.28 -23.96 -26.98
N ALA A 7 43.13 -24.61 -27.17
CA ALA A 7 41.80 -24.00 -27.05
C ALA A 7 40.74 -25.07 -26.75
N VAL A 8 41.01 -25.90 -25.74
CA VAL A 8 40.02 -26.79 -25.13
C VAL A 8 40.04 -26.45 -23.65
N THR A 9 39.10 -25.62 -23.19
CA THR A 9 38.61 -25.47 -21.80
C THR A 9 38.07 -24.06 -21.57
N LEU A 10 36.94 -23.68 -22.17
CA LEU A 10 36.15 -22.55 -21.65
C LEU A 10 34.73 -22.48 -22.21
N LEU A 11 33.86 -23.48 -22.01
CA LEU A 11 32.41 -23.23 -22.14
C LEU A 11 31.51 -24.35 -21.55
N THR A 12 31.68 -24.71 -20.29
CA THR A 12 30.72 -25.61 -19.61
C THR A 12 30.60 -25.24 -18.14
N ALA A 13 29.95 -24.11 -17.85
CA ALA A 13 29.60 -23.73 -16.48
C ALA A 13 28.36 -22.83 -16.43
N VAL A 14 27.24 -23.21 -17.03
CA VAL A 14 25.93 -22.62 -16.67
C VAL A 14 24.81 -23.65 -16.85
N THR A 15 24.67 -24.59 -15.93
CA THR A 15 23.38 -25.20 -15.58
C THR A 15 23.42 -25.50 -14.08
N LEU A 16 22.26 -25.51 -13.41
CA LEU A 16 22.05 -25.64 -11.96
C LEU A 16 21.88 -24.32 -11.17
N ALA A 17 20.89 -23.52 -11.54
CA ALA A 17 19.98 -22.94 -10.54
C ALA A 17 18.65 -23.70 -10.70
N ALA A 18 18.52 -24.89 -10.11
CA ALA A 18 18.05 -25.07 -8.74
C ALA A 18 16.64 -24.48 -8.56
N CYS A 19 15.67 -25.14 -9.19
CA CYS A 19 14.31 -25.25 -8.67
C CYS A 19 14.40 -25.70 -7.21
N GLY A 20 14.18 -24.77 -6.27
CA GLY A 20 14.25 -25.09 -4.86
C GLY A 20 13.71 -23.96 -4.04
N GLY A 21 12.49 -24.12 -3.53
CA GLY A 21 12.06 -23.44 -2.32
C GLY A 21 10.73 -22.72 -2.43
N GLY A 22 9.68 -23.44 -2.05
CA GLY A 22 8.74 -22.92 -1.05
C GLY A 22 7.69 -21.94 -1.55
N SER A 23 6.46 -22.43 -1.58
CA SER A 23 5.25 -21.64 -1.44
C SER A 23 5.34 -20.72 -0.21
N THR A 24 5.75 -19.48 -0.38
CA THR A 24 5.47 -18.42 0.58
C THR A 24 4.10 -17.85 0.26
N ASN A 25 3.09 -18.33 0.99
CA ASN A 25 1.90 -17.53 1.26
C ASN A 25 2.38 -16.24 1.93
N GLU A 26 2.58 -15.20 1.15
CA GLU A 26 2.79 -13.82 1.62
C GLU A 26 1.45 -13.14 1.89
N ASP A 27 0.50 -13.86 2.47
CA ASP A 27 -0.65 -13.25 3.11
C ASP A 27 -0.24 -13.04 4.57
N ASN A 28 -0.19 -11.77 5.02
CA ASN A 28 -0.24 -11.26 6.41
C ASN A 28 0.82 -10.21 6.78
N ALA A 29 1.80 -9.87 5.92
CA ALA A 29 2.76 -8.79 6.24
C ALA A 29 2.36 -7.39 5.70
N SER A 30 1.55 -7.29 4.64
CA SER A 30 1.18 -6.00 4.03
C SER A 30 -0.02 -5.29 4.67
N LYS A 31 -0.94 -6.02 5.30
CA LYS A 31 -2.20 -5.43 5.80
C LYS A 31 -1.99 -4.43 6.94
N ASP A 32 -1.02 -4.67 7.82
CA ASP A 32 -0.77 -3.82 8.99
C ASP A 32 -0.14 -2.47 8.59
N HIS A 33 0.70 -2.47 7.56
CA HIS A 33 1.29 -1.24 7.01
C HIS A 33 0.25 -0.35 6.31
N ASP A 34 -0.63 -0.94 5.49
CA ASP A 34 -1.75 -0.20 4.85
C ASP A 34 -2.76 0.31 5.88
N THR A 35 -3.03 -0.47 6.93
CA THR A 35 -3.95 -0.08 8.01
C THR A 35 -3.42 1.08 8.85
N LYS A 36 -2.13 1.08 9.17
CA LYS A 36 -1.52 2.23 9.86
C LYS A 36 -1.57 3.49 8.98
N ASN A 37 -1.37 3.31 7.67
CA ASN A 37 -1.43 4.40 6.70
C ASN A 37 -2.83 5.05 6.64
N VAL A 38 -3.91 4.27 6.66
CA VAL A 38 -5.27 4.84 6.56
C VAL A 38 -5.65 5.63 7.82
N LYS A 39 -5.22 5.23 9.01
CA LYS A 39 -5.45 6.00 10.25
C LYS A 39 -4.80 7.39 10.20
N GLU A 40 -3.55 7.45 9.74
CA GLU A 40 -2.84 8.72 9.55
C GLU A 40 -3.52 9.59 8.50
N LEU A 41 -3.95 9.01 7.38
CA LEU A 41 -4.70 9.73 6.35
C LEU A 41 -6.01 10.33 6.90
N VAL A 42 -6.81 9.54 7.63
CA VAL A 42 -8.05 10.03 8.24
C VAL A 42 -7.77 11.19 9.20
N GLN A 43 -6.74 11.07 10.04
CA GLN A 43 -6.34 12.12 10.97
C GLN A 43 -5.93 13.42 10.24
N ASP A 44 -5.12 13.29 9.18
CA ASP A 44 -4.61 14.44 8.43
C ASP A 44 -5.69 15.18 7.67
N TYR A 45 -6.64 14.46 7.05
CA TYR A 45 -7.79 15.09 6.43
C TYR A 45 -8.73 15.72 7.46
N SER A 46 -9.02 15.02 8.56
CA SER A 46 -9.94 15.52 9.61
C SER A 46 -9.40 16.76 10.33
N SER A 47 -8.08 16.85 10.53
CA SER A 47 -7.42 18.02 11.12
C SER A 47 -7.14 19.13 10.11
N GLY A 48 -7.34 18.86 8.82
CA GLY A 48 -7.03 19.78 7.74
C GLY A 48 -5.54 19.97 7.44
N ASN A 49 -4.68 19.06 7.93
CA ASN A 49 -3.24 19.01 7.59
C ASN A 49 -3.03 18.68 6.12
N LYS A 50 -3.87 17.81 5.57
CA LYS A 50 -3.90 17.48 4.14
C LYS A 50 -5.12 18.11 3.49
N LYS A 51 -4.94 18.63 2.28
CA LYS A 51 -6.02 19.23 1.46
C LYS A 51 -6.39 18.31 0.31
N ALA A 52 -7.66 18.33 -0.04
CA ALA A 52 -8.27 17.62 -1.16
C ALA A 52 -9.47 18.45 -1.64
N GLU A 53 -9.97 18.18 -2.84
CA GLU A 53 -11.23 18.75 -3.30
C GLU A 53 -12.38 18.27 -2.42
N SER A 54 -12.41 16.97 -2.11
CA SER A 54 -13.29 16.40 -1.11
C SER A 54 -12.65 15.20 -0.41
N ALA A 55 -13.05 14.98 0.83
CA ALA A 55 -12.75 13.78 1.59
C ALA A 55 -14.00 13.41 2.40
N SER A 56 -14.48 12.18 2.22
CA SER A 56 -15.60 11.62 2.98
C SER A 56 -15.25 10.22 3.46
N ILE A 57 -15.88 9.79 4.53
CA ILE A 57 -15.61 8.50 5.15
C ILE A 57 -16.93 7.78 5.46
N THR A 58 -16.94 6.47 5.23
CA THR A 58 -18.03 5.56 5.60
C THR A 58 -17.56 4.60 6.69
N SER A 59 -18.37 3.61 7.07
CA SER A 59 -17.93 2.53 7.97
C SER A 59 -16.86 1.62 7.35
N GLU A 60 -16.71 1.64 6.03
CA GLU A 60 -15.88 0.68 5.30
C GLU A 60 -14.75 1.33 4.52
N GLN A 61 -14.87 2.61 4.13
CA GLN A 61 -13.91 3.25 3.23
C GLN A 61 -13.69 4.74 3.52
N LEU A 62 -12.47 5.21 3.24
CA LEU A 62 -12.14 6.62 3.05
C LEU A 62 -12.12 6.92 1.54
N LEU A 63 -12.92 7.90 1.12
CA LEU A 63 -13.08 8.34 -0.27
C LEU A 63 -12.48 9.74 -0.41
N VAL A 64 -11.47 9.90 -1.26
CA VAL A 64 -10.78 11.18 -1.48
C VAL A 64 -10.82 11.56 -2.94
N LYS A 65 -11.24 12.80 -3.23
CA LYS A 65 -11.05 13.43 -4.53
C LYS A 65 -9.97 14.50 -4.42
N ASP A 66 -8.84 14.31 -5.10
CA ASP A 66 -7.75 15.29 -5.07
C ASP A 66 -8.06 16.52 -5.94
N SER A 67 -7.20 17.52 -5.89
CA SER A 67 -7.36 18.78 -6.61
C SER A 67 -7.29 18.64 -8.15
N ASP A 68 -6.68 17.57 -8.64
CA ASP A 68 -6.62 17.26 -10.08
C ASP A 68 -7.86 16.47 -10.54
N GLY A 69 -8.76 16.16 -9.60
CA GLY A 69 -10.00 15.44 -9.81
C GLY A 69 -9.87 13.92 -9.77
N ASN A 70 -8.69 13.37 -9.44
CA ASN A 70 -8.53 11.93 -9.31
C ASN A 70 -9.22 11.44 -8.03
N LYS A 71 -9.78 10.24 -8.11
CA LYS A 71 -10.47 9.59 -7.00
C LYS A 71 -9.59 8.49 -6.41
N HIS A 72 -9.51 8.46 -5.10
CA HIS A 72 -8.77 7.46 -4.32
C HIS A 72 -9.72 6.85 -3.29
N GLU A 73 -9.68 5.53 -3.16
CA GLU A 73 -10.51 4.77 -2.22
C GLU A 73 -9.57 3.93 -1.34
N TYR A 74 -9.75 4.02 -0.02
CA TYR A 74 -8.96 3.28 0.95
C TYR A 74 -9.89 2.47 1.84
N ASP A 75 -9.71 1.16 1.87
CA ASP A 75 -10.48 0.28 2.74
C ASP A 75 -10.10 0.52 4.22
N LEU A 76 -11.12 0.52 5.08
CA LEU A 76 -10.96 0.65 6.52
C LEU A 76 -10.82 -0.73 7.18
N PRO A 77 -10.21 -0.79 8.37
CA PRO A 77 -10.10 -2.03 9.12
C PRO A 77 -11.48 -2.53 9.54
N LYS A 78 -11.78 -3.82 9.33
CA LYS A 78 -13.10 -4.39 9.61
C LYS A 78 -13.50 -4.37 11.09
N ASP A 79 -12.51 -4.35 11.97
CA ASP A 79 -12.69 -4.45 13.43
C ASP A 79 -12.46 -3.11 14.14
N GLU A 80 -12.32 -2.00 13.40
CA GLU A 80 -12.19 -0.65 13.92
C GLU A 80 -13.24 0.27 13.26
N PHE A 81 -13.62 1.37 13.92
CA PHE A 81 -14.48 2.38 13.33
C PHE A 81 -14.01 3.78 13.71
N PHE A 82 -14.33 4.75 12.85
CA PHE A 82 -13.95 6.15 13.03
C PHE A 82 -15.19 6.97 13.41
N VAL A 83 -15.02 7.86 14.38
CA VAL A 83 -16.09 8.77 14.82
C VAL A 83 -15.57 10.20 14.70
N SER A 84 -16.27 11.01 13.91
CA SER A 84 -16.09 12.45 13.86
C SER A 84 -17.25 13.12 14.56
N ILE A 85 -16.95 13.96 15.56
CA ILE A 85 -17.96 14.65 16.37
C ILE A 85 -17.72 16.14 16.23
N ALA A 86 -18.76 16.88 15.88
CA ALA A 86 -18.77 18.34 15.89
C ALA A 86 -19.71 18.83 17.01
N PRO A 87 -19.20 19.08 18.23
CA PRO A 87 -20.02 19.61 19.31
C PRO A 87 -20.62 20.97 18.94
N TYR A 88 -21.85 21.21 19.39
CA TYR A 88 -22.56 22.47 19.18
C TYR A 88 -23.26 22.90 20.48
N VAL A 89 -23.59 24.19 20.57
CA VAL A 89 -24.26 24.76 21.76
C VAL A 89 -25.76 24.86 21.56
N ASN A 90 -26.21 25.48 20.46
CA ASN A 90 -27.63 25.80 20.24
C ASN A 90 -28.23 25.06 19.03
N GLU A 91 -27.55 25.06 17.88
CA GLU A 91 -28.06 24.51 16.63
C GLU A 91 -27.03 23.57 15.97
N THR A 92 -27.53 22.58 15.24
CA THR A 92 -26.72 21.58 14.51
C THR A 92 -27.30 21.35 13.11
N HIS A 93 -26.57 20.61 12.29
CA HIS A 93 -26.99 20.22 10.94
C HIS A 93 -27.03 18.68 10.84
N PRO A 94 -28.10 18.10 10.26
CA PRO A 94 -28.12 16.68 9.88
C PRO A 94 -27.31 16.39 8.61
#